data_AF-A0A2T4LP05-F1
#
_entry.id   AF-A0A2T4LP05-F1
#
_cell.length_a   1.000
_cell.length_b   1.000
_cell.length_c   1.000
_cell.angle_alpha   90.00
_cell.angle_beta   90.00
_cell.angle_gamma   90.00
#
_symmetry.space_group_name_H-M   'P 1'
#
loop_
_entity.id
_entity.type
_entity.pdbx_description
1 polymer ?
#
loop_
_entity_poly.entity_id
_entity_poly.type
_entity_poly.pdbx_seq_one_letter_code
_entity_poly.pdbx_strand_id
1 'polypeptide(L)'
;DMWFVILPVVMSIGTLATIIATYTPVFAIIGKPFVSYLELLQIPEAARASETIIVGFADMFLPSILIEGVGNNITLFVIGALSITQLIYLSEVGGVILGSKIHVSIVKLFIIFLIRTIIALPIIALMAHLYFN
;
A
#
# COMPACT_ATOMS: atom_id res chain seq x y z
N ASP A 1 -22.73 -13.84 -10.77
CA ASP A 1 -23.18 -12.46 -11.03
C ASP A 1 -22.21 -11.38 -10.56
N MET A 2 -21.80 -11.32 -9.28
CA MET A 2 -20.87 -10.27 -8.81
C MET A 2 -19.40 -10.52 -9.22
N TRP A 3 -18.98 -11.78 -9.33
CA TRP A 3 -17.58 -12.15 -9.62
C TRP A 3 -17.14 -11.74 -11.04
N PHE A 4 -18.02 -11.87 -12.03
CA PHE A 4 -17.73 -11.49 -13.42
C PHE A 4 -17.68 -9.97 -13.64
N VAL A 5 -18.19 -9.17 -12.70
CA VAL A 5 -18.12 -7.70 -12.73
C VAL A 5 -16.90 -7.20 -11.98
N ILE A 6 -16.60 -7.77 -10.82
CA ILE A 6 -15.51 -7.30 -9.96
C ILE A 6 -14.15 -7.81 -10.45
N LEU A 7 -14.04 -9.07 -10.88
CA LEU A 7 -12.76 -9.66 -11.23
C LEU A 7 -12.05 -8.95 -12.40
N PRO A 8 -12.71 -8.58 -13.51
CA PRO A 8 -12.06 -7.83 -14.58
C PRO A 8 -11.60 -6.43 -14.14
N VAL A 9 -12.36 -5.77 -13.26
CA VAL A 9 -12.03 -4.45 -12.72
C VAL A 9 -10.80 -4.53 -11.82
N VAL A 10 -10.78 -5.48 -10.89
CA VAL A 10 -9.63 -5.78 -10.02
C VAL A 10 -8.37 -6.07 -10.85
N MET A 11 -8.47 -6.97 -11.82
CA MET A 11 -7.35 -7.36 -12.67
C MET A 11 -6.83 -6.18 -13.51
N SER A 12 -7.73 -5.35 -14.05
CA SER A 12 -7.35 -4.18 -14.85
C SER A 12 -6.65 -3.12 -14.00
N ILE A 13 -7.22 -2.79 -12.83
CA ILE A 13 -6.64 -1.80 -11.91
C ILE A 13 -5.30 -2.29 -11.38
N GLY A 14 -5.22 -3.54 -10.92
CA GLY A 14 -3.99 -4.15 -10.43
C GLY A 14 -2.89 -4.15 -11.50
N THR A 15 -3.22 -4.56 -12.73
CA THR A 15 -2.25 -4.59 -13.84
C THR A 15 -1.75 -3.19 -14.20
N LEU A 16 -2.65 -2.21 -14.31
CA LEU A 16 -2.26 -0.82 -14.59
C LEU A 16 -1.39 -0.25 -13.45
N ALA A 17 -1.75 -0.51 -12.21
CA ALA A 17 -0.98 -0.10 -11.05
C ALA A 17 0.43 -0.71 -11.05
N THR A 18 0.56 -2.00 -11.36
CA THR A 18 1.86 -2.66 -11.50
C THR A 18 2.69 -2.05 -12.63
N ILE A 19 2.10 -1.76 -13.79
CA ILE A 19 2.83 -1.11 -14.90
C ILE A 19 3.35 0.26 -14.45
N ILE A 20 2.50 1.07 -13.81
CA ILE A 20 2.88 2.40 -13.32
C ILE A 20 3.96 2.28 -12.24
N ALA A 21 3.84 1.33 -11.31
CA ALA A 21 4.82 1.09 -10.24
C ALA A 21 6.19 0.65 -10.77
N THR A 22 6.21 -0.22 -11.77
CA THR A 22 7.45 -0.79 -12.30
C THR A 22 8.16 0.13 -13.29
N TYR A 23 7.41 0.86 -14.12
CA TYR A 23 7.98 1.60 -15.24
C TYR A 23 7.95 3.13 -15.10
N THR A 24 7.34 3.68 -14.04
CA THR A 24 7.25 5.13 -13.85
C THR A 24 7.62 5.56 -12.44
N PRO A 25 8.17 6.77 -12.23
CA PRO A 25 8.56 7.26 -10.90
C PRO A 25 7.37 7.80 -10.09
N VAL A 26 6.12 7.60 -10.52
CA VAL A 26 4.93 8.19 -9.90
C VAL A 26 4.84 7.81 -8.42
N PHE A 27 5.00 6.53 -8.10
CA PHE A 27 4.92 6.04 -6.72
C PHE A 27 6.12 6.47 -5.88
N ALA A 28 7.30 6.61 -6.48
CA ALA A 28 8.49 7.14 -5.80
C ALA A 28 8.32 8.61 -5.40
N ILE A 29 7.72 9.41 -6.27
CA ILE A 29 7.46 10.84 -5.99
C ILE A 29 6.42 10.98 -4.87
N ILE A 30 5.32 10.23 -4.95
CA ILE A 30 4.24 10.29 -3.95
C ILE A 30 4.68 9.66 -2.61
N GLY A 31 5.55 8.65 -2.66
CA GLY A 31 6.10 7.95 -1.48
C GLY A 31 7.17 8.75 -0.74
N LYS A 32 7.79 9.75 -1.38
CA LYS A 32 8.87 10.56 -0.78
C LYS A 32 8.58 11.07 0.64
N PRO A 33 7.38 11.58 1.00
CA PRO A 33 7.08 11.98 2.37
C PRO A 33 7.12 10.83 3.38
N PHE A 34 6.81 9.59 2.96
CA PHE A 34 6.90 8.40 3.81
C PHE A 34 8.35 7.98 4.08
N VAL A 35 9.32 8.36 3.25
CA VAL A 35 10.74 8.08 3.51
C VAL A 35 11.15 8.66 4.86
N SER A 36 10.93 9.96 5.06
CA SER A 36 11.28 10.64 6.31
C SER A 36 10.52 10.07 7.51
N TYR A 37 9.29 9.59 7.29
CA TYR A 37 8.50 8.96 8.35
C TYR A 37 9.04 7.59 8.73
N LEU A 38 9.42 6.76 7.75
CA LEU A 38 10.02 5.45 7.98
C LEU A 38 11.42 5.57 8.60
N GLU A 39 12.20 6.56 8.20
CA GLU A 39 13.50 6.88 8.83
C GLU A 39 13.33 7.26 10.30
N LEU A 40 12.31 8.06 10.63
CA LEU A 40 11.98 8.39 12.02
C LEU A 40 11.63 7.15 12.85
N LEU A 41 10.96 6.18 12.23
CA LEU A 41 10.64 4.88 12.83
C LEU A 41 11.81 3.88 12.79
N GLN A 42 12.99 4.32 12.35
CA GLN A 42 14.20 3.51 12.21
C GLN A 42 14.00 2.26 11.33
N ILE A 43 13.17 2.36 10.29
CA ILE A 43 12.97 1.26 9.34
C ILE A 43 14.09 1.28 8.30
N PRO A 44 14.87 0.19 8.17
CA PRO A 44 15.90 0.07 7.15
C PRO A 44 15.31 0.12 5.73
N GLU A 45 16.11 0.52 4.74
CA GLU A 45 15.66 0.59 3.33
C GLU A 45 14.39 1.45 3.13
N ALA A 46 14.26 2.53 3.93
CA ALA A 46 13.09 3.41 3.98
C ALA A 46 12.65 3.94 2.60
N ALA A 47 13.61 4.24 1.72
CA ALA A 47 13.32 4.65 0.35
C ALA A 47 12.49 3.58 -0.39
N ARG A 48 13.00 2.35 -0.48
CA ARG A 48 12.31 1.24 -1.15
C ARG A 48 10.98 0.90 -0.49
N ALA A 49 10.94 0.89 0.85
CA ALA A 49 9.71 0.66 1.60
C ALA A 49 8.66 1.74 1.33
N SER A 50 9.04 3.01 1.23
CA SER A 50 8.10 4.10 1.00
C SER A 50 7.36 4.00 -0.34
N GLU A 51 8.04 3.52 -1.37
CA GLU A 51 7.48 3.36 -2.71
C GLU A 51 6.37 2.30 -2.68
N THR A 52 6.65 1.17 -2.02
CA THR A 52 5.70 0.05 -1.93
C THR A 52 4.48 0.38 -1.08
N ILE A 53 4.63 1.21 -0.03
CA ILE A 53 3.49 1.67 0.78
C ILE A 53 2.43 2.35 -0.08
N ILE A 54 2.80 3.27 -0.97
CA ILE A 54 1.82 3.99 -1.80
C ILE A 54 1.18 3.05 -2.84
N VAL A 55 1.95 2.10 -3.39
CA VAL A 55 1.39 1.07 -4.29
C VAL A 55 0.32 0.24 -3.57
N GLY A 56 0.41 0.10 -2.25
CA GLY A 56 -0.59 -0.54 -1.40
C GLY A 56 -1.97 0.10 -1.48
N PHE A 57 -2.11 1.35 -1.95
CA PHE A 57 -3.43 1.92 -2.22
C PHE A 57 -4.10 1.29 -3.44
N ALA A 58 -3.31 0.87 -4.43
CA ALA A 58 -3.85 0.27 -5.65
C ALA A 58 -4.24 -1.20 -5.44
N ASP A 59 -3.40 -1.96 -4.72
CA ASP A 59 -3.61 -3.38 -4.47
C ASP A 59 -2.90 -3.83 -3.18
N MET A 60 -3.52 -4.76 -2.44
CA MET A 60 -3.01 -5.22 -1.15
C MET A 60 -1.77 -6.11 -1.23
N PHE A 61 -1.54 -6.80 -2.35
CA PHE A 61 -0.45 -7.77 -2.47
C PHE A 61 0.79 -7.18 -3.12
N LEU A 62 0.63 -6.19 -3.99
CA LEU A 62 1.73 -5.57 -4.70
C LEU A 62 2.86 -5.05 -3.79
N PRO A 63 2.62 -4.43 -2.62
CA PRO A 63 3.71 -3.95 -1.79
C PRO A 63 4.65 -5.07 -1.34
N SER A 64 4.07 -6.21 -0.95
CA SER A 64 4.81 -7.39 -0.48
C SER A 64 5.60 -8.07 -1.60
N ILE A 65 5.08 -8.04 -2.83
CA ILE A 65 5.78 -8.57 -4.01
C ILE A 65 6.91 -7.64 -4.43
N LEU A 66 6.70 -6.33 -4.42
CA LEU A 66 7.68 -5.35 -4.88
C LEU A 66 8.84 -5.13 -3.90
N ILE A 67 8.63 -5.41 -2.61
CA ILE A 67 9.68 -5.34 -1.59
C ILE A 67 10.52 -6.62 -1.50
N GLU A 68 10.17 -7.67 -2.27
CA GLU A 68 10.93 -8.91 -2.32
C GLU A 68 12.40 -8.65 -2.69
N GLY A 69 13.32 -9.37 -2.05
CA GLY A 69 14.76 -9.19 -2.23
C GLY A 69 15.41 -8.10 -1.36
N VAL A 70 14.65 -7.39 -0.52
CA VAL A 70 15.22 -6.57 0.56
C VAL A 70 15.77 -7.50 1.66
N GLY A 71 17.05 -7.36 1.99
CA GLY A 71 17.75 -8.24 2.95
C GLY A 71 17.44 -7.98 4.42
N ASN A 72 16.50 -7.09 4.75
CA ASN A 72 16.19 -6.71 6.12
C ASN A 72 14.81 -7.20 6.57
N ASN A 73 14.80 -8.06 7.60
CA ASN A 73 13.58 -8.67 8.13
C ASN A 73 12.61 -7.65 8.74
N ILE A 74 13.10 -6.56 9.33
CA ILE A 74 12.24 -5.49 9.88
C ILE A 74 11.44 -4.86 8.75
N THR A 75 12.10 -4.49 7.66
CA THR A 75 11.45 -3.87 6.49
C THR A 75 10.43 -4.80 5.86
N LEU A 76 10.79 -6.08 5.66
CA LEU A 76 9.88 -7.08 5.11
C LEU A 76 8.65 -7.30 6.00
N PHE A 77 8.84 -7.36 7.32
CA PHE A 77 7.74 -7.50 8.27
C PHE A 77 6.83 -6.27 8.25
N VAL A 78 7.39 -5.06 8.27
CA VAL A 78 6.61 -3.82 8.27
C VAL A 78 5.75 -3.72 7.03
N ILE A 79 6.32 -3.95 5.85
CA ILE A 79 5.55 -3.89 4.60
C ILE A 79 4.53 -5.02 4.54
N GLY A 80 4.89 -6.26 4.89
CA GLY A 80 3.97 -7.39 4.90
C GLY A 80 2.79 -7.20 5.84
N ALA A 81 3.03 -6.69 7.06
CA ALA A 81 1.97 -6.41 8.04
C ALA A 81 1.09 -5.23 7.60
N LEU A 82 1.70 -4.18 7.03
CA LEU A 82 0.96 -3.02 6.54
C LEU A 82 0.04 -3.38 5.38
N SER A 83 0.52 -4.21 4.44
CA SER A 83 -0.24 -4.74 3.31
C SER A 83 -1.57 -5.39 3.70
N ILE A 84 -1.67 -5.99 4.89
CA ILE A 84 -2.88 -6.66 5.40
C ILE A 84 -3.72 -5.74 6.31
N THR A 85 -3.06 -4.78 6.99
CA THR A 85 -3.70 -3.89 7.96
C THR A 85 -4.49 -2.76 7.28
N GLN A 86 -4.10 -2.40 6.05
CA GLN A 86 -4.87 -1.49 5.22
C GLN A 86 -6.20 -2.17 4.84
N LEU A 87 -7.28 -1.41 4.70
CA LEU A 87 -8.62 -1.96 4.39
C LEU A 87 -9.24 -1.32 3.14
N ILE A 88 -8.50 -0.43 2.49
CA ILE A 88 -9.02 0.40 1.39
C ILE A 88 -8.06 0.26 0.23
N TYR A 89 -8.44 -0.60 -0.71
CA TYR A 89 -7.72 -0.86 -1.96
C TYR A 89 -8.59 -0.42 -3.13
N LEU A 90 -7.99 0.28 -4.09
CA LEU A 90 -8.71 0.74 -5.27
C LEU A 90 -9.29 -0.44 -6.08
N SER A 91 -8.60 -1.58 -6.09
CA SER A 91 -9.05 -2.80 -6.77
C SER A 91 -10.37 -3.34 -6.19
N GLU A 92 -10.54 -3.40 -4.86
CA GLU A 92 -11.75 -3.91 -4.21
C GLU A 92 -12.86 -2.84 -4.10
N VAL A 93 -12.50 -1.64 -3.65
CA VAL A 93 -13.47 -0.58 -3.40
C VAL A 93 -13.91 0.06 -4.71
N GLY A 94 -13.12 -0.01 -5.78
CA GLY A 94 -13.46 0.49 -7.12
C GLY A 94 -14.75 -0.13 -7.68
N GLY A 95 -14.87 -1.45 -7.61
CA GLY A 95 -16.10 -2.15 -8.05
C GLY A 95 -17.32 -1.79 -7.19
N VAL A 96 -17.11 -1.63 -5.88
CA VAL A 96 -18.17 -1.24 -4.94
C VAL A 96 -18.62 0.21 -5.19
N ILE A 97 -17.71 1.15 -5.45
CA ILE A 97 -18.06 2.56 -5.75
C ILE A 97 -18.86 2.65 -7.06
N LEU A 98 -18.45 1.90 -8.09
CA LEU A 98 -19.15 1.88 -9.38
C LEU A 98 -20.56 1.27 -9.27
N GLY A 99 -20.75 0.30 -8.37
CA GLY A 99 -22.05 -0.35 -8.13
C GLY A 99 -22.92 0.32 -7.04
N SER A 100 -22.40 1.29 -6.29
CA SER A 100 -23.03 1.85 -5.09
C SER A 100 -23.48 3.30 -5.28
N LYS A 101 -24.59 3.68 -4.63
CA LYS A 101 -25.06 5.08 -4.56
C LYS A 101 -24.24 5.95 -3.59
N ILE A 102 -23.25 5.37 -2.92
CA ILE A 102 -22.41 6.08 -1.97
C ILE A 102 -21.38 6.90 -2.77
N HIS A 103 -21.55 8.22 -2.77
CA HIS A 103 -20.68 9.17 -3.47
C HIS A 103 -19.35 9.36 -2.70
N VAL A 104 -18.53 8.30 -2.63
CA VAL A 104 -17.18 8.40 -2.09
C VAL A 104 -16.23 8.72 -3.24
N SER A 105 -15.59 9.89 -3.17
CA SER A 105 -14.55 10.27 -4.13
C SER A 105 -13.28 9.45 -3.91
N ILE A 106 -12.58 9.08 -4.99
CA ILE A 106 -11.26 8.43 -4.96
C ILE A 106 -10.29 9.22 -4.07
N VAL A 107 -10.36 10.55 -4.10
CA VAL A 107 -9.51 11.42 -3.26
C VAL A 107 -9.81 11.23 -1.77
N LYS A 108 -11.08 11.10 -1.38
CA LYS A 108 -11.44 10.83 0.03
C LYS A 108 -10.92 9.48 0.49
N LEU A 109 -11.00 8.45 -0.37
CA LEU A 109 -10.46 7.13 -0.07
C LEU A 109 -8.95 7.16 0.10
N PHE A 110 -8.25 7.89 -0.77
CA PHE A 110 -6.81 8.08 -0.66
C PHE A 110 -6.41 8.79 0.64
N ILE A 111 -7.15 9.82 1.05
CA ILE A 111 -6.91 10.50 2.33
C ILE A 111 -7.11 9.54 3.52
N ILE A 112 -8.17 8.74 3.52
CA ILE A 112 -8.40 7.75 4.59
C ILE A 112 -7.28 6.70 4.60
N PHE A 113 -6.83 6.27 3.43
CA PHE A 113 -5.69 5.36 3.28
C PHE A 113 -4.42 5.95 3.92
N LEU A 114 -4.10 7.21 3.65
CA LEU A 114 -2.93 7.88 4.24
C LEU A 114 -3.04 7.96 5.77
N ILE A 115 -4.19 8.39 6.29
CA ILE A 115 -4.42 8.51 7.74
C ILE A 115 -4.26 7.16 8.43
N ARG A 116 -4.87 6.11 7.88
CA ARG A 116 -4.75 4.75 8.44
C ARG A 116 -3.32 4.24 8.40
N THR A 117 -2.61 4.50 7.31
CA THR A 117 -1.20 4.12 7.16
C THR A 117 -0.32 4.81 8.19
N ILE A 118 -0.50 6.12 8.38
CA ILE A 118 0.25 6.90 9.38
C ILE A 118 -0.02 6.38 10.81
N ILE A 119 -1.27 6.01 11.13
CA ILE A 119 -1.63 5.49 12.45
C ILE A 119 -1.13 4.06 12.68
N ALA A 120 -1.20 3.19 11.66
CA ALA A 120 -0.81 1.79 11.77
C ALA A 120 0.70 1.59 11.81
N LEU A 121 1.45 2.39 11.02
CA LEU A 121 2.90 2.23 10.87
C LEU A 121 3.68 2.26 12.20
N PRO A 122 3.44 3.18 13.16
CA PRO A 122 4.13 3.16 14.45
C PRO A 122 3.90 1.89 15.26
N ILE A 123 2.66 1.36 15.23
CA ILE A 123 2.31 0.14 15.94
C ILE A 123 3.05 -1.04 15.30
N ILE A 124 3.03 -1.13 13.97
CA ILE A 124 3.70 -2.19 13.22
C ILE A 124 5.23 -2.10 13.40
N ALA A 125 5.80 -0.90 13.30
CA ALA A 125 7.23 -0.65 13.49
C ALA A 125 7.69 -1.03 14.90
N LEU A 126 6.91 -0.68 15.93
CA LEU A 126 7.19 -1.09 17.31
C LEU A 126 7.23 -2.62 17.41
N MET A 127 6.23 -3.31 16.86
CA MET A 127 6.23 -4.78 16.87
C MET A 127 7.40 -5.36 16.09
N ALA A 128 7.77 -4.78 14.94
CA ALA A 128 8.91 -5.20 14.14
C ALA A 128 10.21 -5.13 14.94
N HIS A 129 10.45 -4.00 15.62
CA HIS A 129 11.61 -3.82 16.49
C HIS A 129 11.58 -4.73 17.71
N LEU A 130 10.41 -5.08 18.24
CA LEU A 130 10.31 -6.03 19.37
C LEU A 130 10.60 -7.48 18.96
N TYR A 131 10.23 -7.88 17.73
CA TYR A 131 10.44 -9.25 17.24
C TYR A 131 11.81 -9.50 16.60
N PHE A 132 12.44 -8.47 16.03
CA PHE A 132 13.65 -8.62 15.21
C PHE A 132 14.87 -7.82 15.71
N ASN A 133 14.78 -7.08 16.83
CA ASN A 133 16.00 -6.62 17.55
C ASN A 133 16.67 -7.76 18.31
#